data_AF-A0A2D7TAL0-F1
#
_entry.id   AF-A0A2D7TAL0-F1
#
_cell.length_a   1.000
_cell.length_b   1.000
_cell.length_c   1.000
_cell.angle_alpha   90.00
_cell.angle_beta   90.00
_cell.angle_gamma   90.00
#
_symmetry.space_group_name_H-M   'P 1'
#
loop_
_entity.id
_entity.type
_entity.pdbx_description
1 polymer ?
#
loop_
_entity_poly.entity_id
_entity_poly.type
_entity_poly.pdbx_seq_one_letter_code
_entity_poly.pdbx_strand_id
1 'polypeptide(L)'
;MRDNSIRPNELISDEEVRGWVRRKMGWKEAFQTGIVLGVVGFVFTFILHLYYIALNPDLILRGFKVAFASSLFLTFSGTICFKLVGKKVWEGHQGLDPIEVLKNVLSPIEKKAEKLLWSPVRTWSIKTHVRSEGIGTTVDLHDLDVKTGKAVVEVLIAVRNKVGRIRLVTGRG
;
A
#
# COMPACT_ATOMS: atom_id res chain seq x y z
N MET A 1 2.94 52.20 1.36
CA MET A 1 1.74 51.54 1.90
C MET A 1 1.53 50.27 1.10
N ARG A 2 1.89 49.11 1.67
CA ARG A 2 1.88 47.82 0.97
C ARG A 2 0.50 47.18 1.08
N ASP A 3 -0.02 46.85 -0.10
CA ASP A 3 -1.22 46.11 -0.43
C ASP A 3 -1.34 44.80 0.39
N ASN A 4 -2.49 44.61 1.05
CA ASN A 4 -2.81 43.46 1.88
C ASN A 4 -4.02 42.72 1.29
N SER A 5 -3.94 42.38 -0.01
CA SER A 5 -4.87 41.47 -0.67
C SER A 5 -4.54 40.01 -0.30
N ILE A 6 -5.12 39.57 0.83
CA ILE A 6 -5.15 38.17 1.24
C ILE A 6 -5.94 37.39 0.19
N ARG A 7 -5.24 36.55 -0.58
CA ARG A 7 -5.84 35.66 -1.58
C ARG A 7 -6.63 34.56 -0.86
N PRO A 8 -7.92 34.33 -1.19
CA PRO A 8 -8.75 33.31 -0.54
C PRO A 8 -8.52 31.91 -1.18
N ASN A 9 -7.27 31.45 -1.25
CA ASN A 9 -6.92 30.15 -1.86
C ASN A 9 -6.23 29.17 -0.91
N GLU A 10 -6.20 29.43 0.39
CA GLU A 10 -5.65 28.52 1.43
C GLU A 10 -6.74 27.81 2.25
N LEU A 11 -7.90 27.54 1.64
CA LEU A 11 -8.94 26.67 2.20
C LEU A 11 -9.27 25.53 1.22
N ILE A 12 -8.24 24.93 0.62
CA ILE A 12 -8.41 23.61 0.03
C ILE A 12 -8.51 22.65 1.22
N SER A 13 -9.75 22.24 1.48
CA SER A 13 -10.17 21.24 2.45
C SER A 13 -9.25 20.02 2.46
N ASP A 14 -8.57 19.80 3.59
CA ASP A 14 -7.84 18.57 3.96
C ASP A 14 -8.73 17.30 4.03
N GLU A 15 -9.98 17.36 3.56
CA GLU A 15 -10.94 16.25 3.53
C GLU A 15 -10.91 15.40 2.25
N GLU A 16 -10.26 15.83 1.16
CA GLU A 16 -10.67 15.33 -0.16
C GLU A 16 -9.97 14.10 -0.76
N VAL A 17 -9.05 13.43 -0.06
CA VAL A 17 -8.53 12.14 -0.59
C VAL A 17 -8.38 11.07 0.48
N ARG A 18 -9.52 10.61 1.00
CA ARG A 18 -9.63 9.28 1.63
C ARG A 18 -10.49 8.41 0.73
N GLY A 19 -9.86 7.58 -0.11
CA GLY A 19 -10.66 6.77 -1.04
C GLY A 19 -9.90 5.75 -1.85
N TRP A 20 -10.67 4.98 -2.61
CA TRP A 20 -10.14 4.05 -3.60
C TRP A 20 -9.61 4.84 -4.80
N VAL A 21 -8.29 4.89 -4.94
CA VAL A 21 -7.63 5.50 -6.10
C VAL A 21 -7.27 4.39 -7.09
N ARG A 22 -7.45 4.66 -8.39
CA ARG A 22 -7.04 3.73 -9.44
C ARG A 22 -5.60 4.03 -9.85
N ARG A 23 -4.69 3.08 -9.63
CA ARG A 23 -3.33 3.14 -10.16
C ARG A 23 -3.21 2.30 -11.43
N LYS A 24 -2.38 2.78 -12.37
CA LYS A 24 -1.98 1.99 -13.53
C LYS A 24 -1.26 0.73 -13.07
N MET A 25 -1.69 -0.42 -13.58
CA MET A 25 -1.07 -1.71 -13.24
C MET A 25 0.22 -1.89 -14.04
N GLY A 26 1.23 -2.52 -13.45
CA GLY A 26 2.45 -2.90 -14.17
C GLY A 26 2.13 -3.91 -15.27
N TRP A 27 2.92 -3.94 -16.36
CA TRP A 27 2.72 -4.93 -17.43
C TRP A 27 2.86 -6.38 -16.92
N LYS A 28 3.83 -6.61 -16.01
CA LYS A 28 4.03 -7.92 -15.37
C LYS A 28 2.83 -8.33 -14.52
N GLU A 29 2.35 -7.41 -13.67
CA GLU A 29 1.19 -7.66 -12.79
C GLU A 29 -0.09 -7.92 -13.62
N ALA A 30 -0.34 -7.12 -14.66
CA ALA A 30 -1.51 -7.26 -15.52
C ALA A 30 -1.48 -8.61 -16.27
N PHE A 31 -0.31 -9.01 -16.77
CA PHE A 31 -0.13 -10.30 -17.45
C PHE A 31 -0.33 -11.49 -16.51
N GLN A 32 0.22 -11.43 -15.28
CA GLN A 32 -0.01 -12.45 -14.26
C GLN A 32 -1.50 -12.62 -13.94
N THR A 33 -2.22 -11.51 -13.81
CA THR A 33 -3.68 -11.54 -13.53
C THR A 33 -4.46 -12.07 -14.73
N GLY A 34 -4.03 -11.73 -15.95
CA GLY A 34 -4.57 -12.27 -17.20
C GLY A 34 -4.38 -13.78 -17.32
N ILE A 35 -3.21 -14.32 -16.94
CA ILE A 35 -2.95 -15.77 -16.95
C ILE A 35 -3.93 -16.49 -16.03
N VAL A 36 -4.16 -15.98 -14.82
CA VAL A 36 -5.12 -16.58 -13.88
C VAL A 36 -6.52 -16.65 -14.51
N LEU A 37 -6.96 -15.58 -15.17
CA LEU A 37 -8.24 -15.56 -15.89
C LEU A 37 -8.27 -16.59 -17.03
N GLY A 38 -7.18 -16.73 -17.78
CA GLY A 38 -7.04 -17.73 -18.85
C GLY A 38 -7.09 -19.17 -18.34
N VAL A 39 -6.45 -19.48 -17.21
CA VAL A 39 -6.51 -20.81 -16.59
C VAL A 39 -7.93 -21.14 -16.14
N VAL A 40 -8.62 -20.19 -15.49
CA VAL A 40 -10.02 -20.36 -15.10
C VAL A 40 -10.90 -20.60 -16.33
N GLY A 41 -10.72 -19.80 -17.39
CA GLY A 41 -11.43 -19.96 -18.66
C GLY A 41 -11.18 -21.31 -19.32
N PHE A 42 -9.93 -21.80 -19.30
CA PHE A 42 -9.58 -23.13 -19.78
C PHE A 42 -10.35 -24.21 -19.04
N VAL A 43 -10.29 -24.21 -17.70
CA VAL A 43 -10.91 -25.22 -16.85
C VAL A 43 -12.43 -25.25 -17.06
N PHE A 44 -13.11 -24.10 -17.02
CA PHE A 44 -14.55 -24.04 -17.24
C PHE A 44 -14.94 -24.51 -18.65
N THR A 45 -14.25 -24.03 -19.68
CA THR A 45 -14.55 -24.42 -21.07
C THR A 45 -14.29 -25.92 -21.29
N PHE A 46 -13.23 -26.45 -20.67
CA PHE A 46 -12.89 -27.87 -20.75
C PHE A 46 -13.92 -28.75 -20.03
N ILE A 47 -14.37 -28.37 -18.83
CA ILE A 47 -15.43 -29.09 -18.10
C ILE A 47 -16.72 -29.13 -18.91
N LEU A 48 -17.14 -28.01 -19.51
CA LEU A 48 -18.31 -27.97 -20.37
C LEU A 48 -18.18 -28.92 -21.56
N HIS A 49 -16.99 -29.00 -22.15
CA HIS A 49 -16.73 -29.95 -23.23
C HIS A 49 -16.70 -31.40 -22.73
N LEU A 50 -16.15 -31.70 -21.55
CA LEU A 50 -16.20 -33.04 -20.98
C LEU A 50 -17.64 -33.51 -20.77
N TYR A 51 -18.52 -32.63 -20.30
CA TYR A 51 -19.95 -32.92 -20.19
C TYR A 51 -20.58 -33.23 -21.55
N TYR A 52 -20.22 -32.49 -22.60
CA TYR A 52 -20.68 -32.75 -23.97
C TYR A 52 -20.09 -34.04 -24.57
N ILE A 53 -18.83 -34.35 -24.26
CA ILE A 53 -18.09 -35.54 -24.71
C ILE A 53 -18.67 -36.84 -24.14
N ALA A 54 -19.32 -36.80 -22.97
CA ALA A 54 -20.07 -37.94 -22.45
C ALA A 54 -21.14 -38.45 -23.44
N LEU A 55 -21.53 -37.63 -24.42
CA LEU A 55 -22.45 -38.01 -25.50
C LEU A 55 -21.72 -38.50 -26.77
N ASN A 56 -20.46 -38.13 -27.00
CA ASN A 56 -19.65 -38.55 -28.16
C ASN A 56 -18.12 -38.45 -27.88
N PRO A 57 -17.40 -39.58 -27.74
CA PRO A 57 -15.99 -39.59 -27.29
C PRO A 57 -14.98 -39.05 -28.33
N ASP A 58 -15.29 -39.06 -29.62
CA ASP A 58 -14.39 -38.55 -30.68
C ASP A 58 -14.15 -37.03 -30.63
N LEU A 59 -14.91 -36.28 -29.82
CA LEU A 59 -14.82 -34.82 -29.73
C LEU A 59 -13.84 -34.29 -28.68
N ILE A 60 -13.10 -35.16 -27.97
CA ILE A 60 -12.12 -34.76 -26.94
C ILE A 60 -11.09 -33.76 -27.47
N LEU A 61 -10.49 -34.07 -28.62
CA LEU A 61 -9.46 -33.21 -29.24
C LEU A 61 -10.03 -31.84 -29.66
N ARG A 62 -11.31 -31.79 -30.05
CA ARG A 62 -11.99 -30.54 -30.38
C ARG A 62 -12.23 -29.70 -29.13
N GLY A 63 -12.67 -30.34 -28.04
CA GLY A 63 -12.86 -29.65 -26.76
C GLY A 63 -11.58 -29.05 -26.20
N PHE A 64 -10.46 -29.78 -26.31
CA PHE A 64 -9.16 -29.26 -25.93
C PHE A 64 -8.75 -28.03 -26.77
N LYS A 65 -8.92 -28.09 -28.09
CA LYS A 65 -8.62 -26.95 -28.99
C LYS A 65 -9.45 -25.71 -28.65
N VAL A 66 -10.75 -25.89 -28.38
CA VAL A 66 -11.66 -24.78 -28.03
C VAL A 66 -11.33 -24.20 -26.66
N ALA A 67 -11.07 -25.05 -25.65
CA ALA A 67 -10.67 -24.59 -24.32
C ALA A 67 -9.34 -23.83 -24.36
N PHE A 68 -8.37 -24.30 -25.14
CA PHE A 68 -7.09 -23.63 -25.32
C PHE A 68 -7.23 -22.28 -26.02
N ALA A 69 -8.03 -22.21 -27.09
CA ALA A 69 -8.31 -20.95 -27.78
C ALA A 69 -9.00 -19.92 -26.87
N SER A 70 -9.98 -20.36 -26.08
CA SER A 70 -10.69 -19.51 -25.10
C SER A 70 -9.74 -18.99 -24.02
N SER A 71 -8.86 -19.86 -23.51
CA SER A 71 -7.84 -19.51 -22.51
C SER A 71 -6.89 -18.41 -23.00
N LEU A 72 -6.37 -18.55 -24.23
CA LEU A 72 -5.51 -17.52 -24.83
C LEU A 72 -6.28 -16.20 -25.01
N PHE A 73 -7.49 -16.26 -25.56
CA PHE A 73 -8.32 -15.08 -25.77
C PHE A 73 -8.57 -14.31 -24.47
N LEU A 74 -8.95 -15.02 -23.39
CA LEU A 74 -9.17 -14.42 -22.06
C LEU A 74 -7.88 -13.89 -21.43
N THR A 75 -6.75 -14.57 -21.64
CA THR A 75 -5.45 -14.10 -21.13
C THR A 75 -5.07 -12.76 -21.76
N PHE A 76 -5.12 -12.65 -23.09
CA PHE A 76 -4.74 -11.43 -23.80
C PHE A 76 -5.74 -10.29 -23.59
N SER A 77 -7.04 -10.56 -23.75
CA SER A 77 -8.09 -9.55 -23.53
C SER A 77 -8.13 -9.08 -22.07
N GLY A 78 -7.99 -10.01 -21.12
CA GLY A 78 -7.89 -9.73 -19.69
C GLY A 78 -6.67 -8.87 -19.37
N THR A 79 -5.49 -9.22 -19.89
CA THR A 79 -4.26 -8.43 -19.67
C THR A 79 -4.42 -7.00 -20.14
N ILE A 80 -5.00 -6.79 -21.33
CA ILE A 80 -5.26 -5.45 -21.87
C ILE A 80 -6.29 -4.71 -21.01
N CYS A 81 -7.38 -5.37 -20.63
CA CYS A 81 -8.42 -4.79 -19.78
C CYS A 81 -7.88 -4.37 -18.41
N PHE A 82 -7.13 -5.25 -17.73
CA PHE A 82 -6.49 -4.95 -16.44
C PHE A 82 -5.46 -3.82 -16.55
N LYS A 83 -4.77 -3.71 -17.69
CA LYS A 83 -3.85 -2.62 -17.95
C LYS A 83 -4.57 -1.27 -18.09
N LEU A 84 -5.69 -1.24 -18.81
CA LEU A 84 -6.48 -0.04 -19.06
C LEU A 84 -7.27 0.41 -17.82
N VAL A 85 -7.94 -0.54 -17.17
CA VAL A 85 -8.79 -0.29 -15.99
C VAL A 85 -7.94 0.01 -14.75
N GLY A 86 -6.75 -0.58 -14.66
CA GLY A 86 -5.84 -0.41 -13.53
C GLY A 86 -6.35 -1.07 -12.25
N LYS A 87 -5.52 -1.01 -11.20
CA LYS A 87 -5.82 -1.58 -9.89
C LYS A 87 -6.45 -0.53 -8.98
N LYS A 88 -7.52 -0.92 -8.28
CA LYS A 88 -8.03 -0.14 -7.14
C LYS A 88 -7.10 -0.37 -5.97
N VAL A 89 -6.44 0.69 -5.51
CA VAL A 89 -5.59 0.68 -4.33
C VAL A 89 -6.22 1.62 -3.30
N TRP A 90 -6.28 1.16 -2.06
CA TRP A 90 -6.68 2.03 -0.96
C TRP A 90 -5.50 2.94 -0.61
N GLU A 91 -5.54 4.18 -1.09
CA GLU A 91 -4.59 5.21 -0.68
C GLU A 91 -5.14 5.88 0.57
N GLY A 92 -4.97 5.19 1.70
CA GLY A 92 -5.30 5.79 2.99
C GLY A 92 -4.30 6.88 3.41
N HIS A 93 -3.16 6.99 2.70
CA HIS A 93 -2.02 7.84 3.05
C HIS A 93 -1.59 8.64 1.84
N GLN A 94 -1.73 9.96 1.98
CA GLN A 94 -1.29 11.00 1.05
C GLN A 94 0.09 10.67 0.51
N GLY A 95 0.37 10.98 -0.77
CA GLY A 95 1.62 10.68 -1.48
C GLY A 95 2.91 11.30 -0.91
N LEU A 96 2.94 11.65 0.38
CA LEU A 96 4.12 11.97 1.17
C LEU A 96 4.69 10.69 1.78
N ASP A 97 6.01 10.54 1.77
CA ASP A 97 6.67 9.43 2.45
C ASP A 97 6.42 9.57 3.97
N PRO A 98 5.75 8.59 4.63
CA PRO A 98 5.50 8.64 6.07
C PRO A 98 6.78 8.84 6.89
N ILE A 99 7.93 8.35 6.41
CA ILE A 99 9.23 8.56 7.05
C ILE A 99 9.62 10.03 7.02
N GLU A 100 9.39 10.73 5.91
CA GLU A 100 9.75 12.15 5.77
C GLU A 100 8.88 13.03 6.67
N VAL A 101 7.58 12.74 6.75
CA VAL A 101 6.67 13.41 7.67
C VAL A 101 7.11 13.21 9.13
N LEU A 102 7.41 11.97 9.51
CA LEU A 102 7.89 11.65 10.86
C LEU A 102 9.25 12.27 11.15
N LYS A 103 10.15 12.35 10.17
CA LYS A 103 11.46 12.99 10.31
C LYS A 103 11.33 14.47 10.68
N ASN A 104 10.46 15.19 9.99
CA ASN A 104 10.22 16.61 10.26
C ASN A 104 9.59 16.84 11.65
N VAL A 105 8.65 15.97 12.01
CA VAL A 105 7.84 16.10 13.21
C VAL A 105 8.59 15.64 14.48
N LEU A 106 9.40 14.58 14.39
CA LEU A 106 10.14 14.00 15.51
C LEU A 106 11.56 14.56 15.69
N SER A 107 12.07 15.38 14.76
CA SER A 107 13.41 16.00 14.88
C SER A 107 13.64 16.76 16.20
N PRO A 108 12.67 17.53 16.75
CA PRO A 108 12.84 18.16 18.05
C PRO A 108 12.96 17.16 19.21
N ILE A 109 12.38 15.98 19.07
CA ILE A 109 12.43 14.90 20.06
C ILE A 109 13.77 14.17 19.99
N GLU A 110 14.28 13.91 18.78
CA GLU A 110 15.62 13.36 18.57
C GLU A 110 16.70 14.20 19.28
N LYS A 111 16.64 15.54 19.13
CA LYS A 111 17.54 16.47 19.85
C LYS A 111 17.39 16.45 21.37
N LYS A 112 16.22 16.07 21.89
CA LYS A 112 16.02 15.90 23.35
C LYS A 112 16.57 14.57 23.82
N ALA A 113 16.41 13.51 23.02
CA ALA A 113 16.95 12.20 23.30
C ALA A 113 18.48 12.19 23.32
N GLU A 114 19.13 12.99 22.46
CA GLU A 114 20.59 13.18 22.47
C GLU A 114 21.13 13.68 23.82
N LYS A 115 20.32 14.41 24.60
CA LYS A 115 20.70 14.98 25.90
C LYS A 115 20.48 14.03 27.08
N LEU A 116 19.98 12.81 26.83
CA LEU A 116 19.76 11.82 27.88
C LEU A 116 21.08 11.23 28.38
N LEU A 117 21.11 10.81 29.64
CA LEU A 117 22.32 10.30 30.30
C LEU A 117 22.89 9.02 29.65
N TRP A 118 22.02 8.19 29.08
CA TRP A 118 22.39 6.95 28.37
C TRP A 118 22.59 7.14 26.86
N SER A 119 22.41 8.37 26.36
CA SER A 119 22.61 8.72 24.95
C SER A 119 23.96 8.26 24.38
N PRO A 120 25.11 8.38 25.10
CA PRO A 120 26.41 7.95 24.55
C PRO A 120 26.51 6.44 24.28
N VAL A 121 25.69 5.63 24.95
CA VAL A 121 25.66 4.17 24.78
C VAL A 121 24.60 3.77 23.76
N ARG A 122 23.40 4.37 23.85
CA ARG A 122 22.28 4.05 22.97
C ARG A 122 21.40 5.29 22.79
N THR A 123 21.63 6.04 21.71
CA THR A 123 20.82 7.22 21.37
C THR A 123 19.59 6.81 20.56
N TRP A 124 18.42 7.28 21.00
CA TRP A 124 17.23 7.21 20.17
C TRP A 124 17.37 8.14 18.97
N SER A 125 17.20 7.61 17.76
CA SER A 125 17.29 8.35 16.51
C SER A 125 16.21 7.88 15.54
N ILE A 126 15.77 8.78 14.67
CA ILE A 126 14.72 8.48 13.69
C ILE A 126 15.23 7.40 12.72
N LYS A 127 16.52 7.43 12.37
CA LYS A 127 17.14 6.45 11.46
C LYS A 127 17.16 5.02 12.03
N THR A 128 17.29 4.86 13.34
CA THR A 128 17.44 3.55 13.99
C THR A 128 16.12 3.01 14.52
N HIS A 129 15.25 3.89 15.03
CA HIS A 129 14.03 3.53 15.77
C HIS A 129 12.73 3.76 15.00
N VAL A 130 12.79 4.37 13.80
CA VAL A 130 11.63 4.49 12.90
C VAL A 130 11.87 3.67 11.65
N ARG A 131 10.97 2.73 11.36
CA ARG A 131 11.05 1.85 10.19
C ARG A 131 9.73 1.82 9.44
N SER A 132 9.78 1.93 8.12
CA SER A 132 8.61 1.66 7.28
C SER A 132 8.54 0.15 7.00
N GLU A 133 7.48 -0.49 7.47
CA GLU A 133 7.26 -1.94 7.33
C GLU A 133 5.93 -2.20 6.64
N GLY A 134 5.97 -2.42 5.32
CA GLY A 134 4.86 -2.90 4.50
C GLY A 134 3.57 -2.08 4.60
N ILE A 135 2.75 -2.37 5.61
CA ILE A 135 1.40 -1.84 5.83
C ILE A 135 1.41 -0.61 6.78
N GLY A 136 2.54 -0.26 7.38
CA GLY A 136 2.60 0.91 8.27
C GLY A 136 4.00 1.27 8.73
N THR A 137 4.08 2.27 9.59
CA THR A 137 5.34 2.75 10.16
C THR A 137 5.48 2.26 11.59
N THR A 138 6.59 1.57 11.87
CA THR A 138 6.95 1.12 13.21
C THR A 138 7.82 2.18 13.87
N VAL A 139 7.41 2.64 15.06
CA VAL A 139 8.16 3.57 15.91
C VAL A 139 8.49 2.85 17.21
N ASP A 140 9.77 2.64 17.44
CA ASP A 140 10.31 2.10 18.66
C ASP A 140 10.49 3.21 19.70
N LEU A 141 9.96 3.00 20.90
CA LEU A 141 10.04 3.95 22.02
C LEU A 141 11.12 3.54 23.03
N HIS A 142 11.90 2.50 22.75
CA HIS A 142 13.08 2.15 23.55
C HIS A 142 14.07 3.31 23.59
N ASP A 143 14.88 3.37 24.64
CA ASP A 143 15.92 4.40 24.82
C ASP A 143 15.40 5.83 24.99
N LEU A 144 14.09 6.03 25.08
CA LEU A 144 13.47 7.28 25.50
C LEU A 144 13.10 7.22 26.98
N ASP A 145 13.21 8.37 27.66
CA ASP A 145 12.62 8.52 28.99
C ASP A 145 11.10 8.64 28.89
N VAL A 146 10.39 8.40 29.99
CA VAL A 146 8.91 8.40 30.02
C VAL A 146 8.32 9.73 29.51
N LYS A 147 8.96 10.87 29.81
CA LYS A 147 8.43 12.18 29.37
C LYS A 147 8.58 12.35 27.87
N THR A 148 9.74 12.00 27.30
CA THR A 148 9.97 12.10 25.86
C THR A 148 9.16 11.05 25.09
N GLY A 149 9.03 9.82 25.60
CA GLY A 149 8.18 8.79 25.03
C GLY A 149 6.71 9.21 24.96
N LYS A 150 6.18 9.83 26.03
CA LYS A 150 4.83 10.43 26.01
C LYS A 150 4.69 11.48 24.90
N ALA A 151 5.67 12.38 24.77
CA ALA A 151 5.66 13.41 23.74
C ALA A 151 5.66 12.82 22.32
N VAL A 152 6.40 11.72 22.09
CA VAL A 152 6.36 10.99 20.82
C VAL A 152 4.95 10.50 20.53
N VAL A 153 4.30 9.84 21.50
CA VAL A 153 2.96 9.29 21.31
C VAL A 153 1.93 10.38 20.99
N GLU A 154 1.94 11.50 21.71
CA GLU A 154 1.04 12.63 21.46
C GLU A 154 1.21 13.19 20.04
N VAL A 155 2.46 13.34 19.61
CA VAL A 155 2.80 13.82 18.28
C VAL A 155 2.37 12.82 17.19
N LEU A 156 2.56 11.52 17.41
CA LEU A 156 2.12 10.48 16.49
C LEU A 156 0.60 10.41 16.37
N ILE A 157 -0.14 10.66 17.46
CA ILE A 157 -1.59 10.76 17.45
C ILE A 157 -2.02 11.97 16.60
N ALA A 158 -1.39 13.12 16.77
CA ALA A 158 -1.70 14.33 16.02
C ALA A 158 -1.45 14.18 14.51
N VAL A 159 -0.43 13.41 14.12
CA VAL A 159 -0.01 13.22 12.72
C VAL A 159 -0.50 11.89 12.13
N ARG A 160 -1.31 11.13 12.89
CA ARG A 160 -1.91 9.85 12.48
C ARG A 160 -2.61 9.94 11.12
N ASN A 161 -3.29 11.06 10.86
CA ASN A 161 -4.01 11.29 9.61
C ASN A 161 -3.08 11.40 8.38
N LYS A 162 -1.80 11.73 8.57
CA LYS A 162 -0.79 11.90 7.51
C LYS A 162 0.20 10.74 7.39
N VAL A 163 0.36 9.91 8.43
CA VAL A 163 1.34 8.79 8.51
C VAL A 163 0.67 7.42 8.55
N GLY A 164 -0.49 7.32 9.21
CA GLY A 164 -1.42 6.22 9.02
C GLY A 164 -1.40 5.19 10.09
N ARG A 165 -1.29 3.93 9.69
CA ARG A 165 -1.12 2.87 10.66
C ARG A 165 0.27 2.98 11.24
N ILE A 166 0.34 3.35 12.52
CA ILE A 166 1.57 3.44 13.29
C ILE A 166 1.60 2.27 14.28
N ARG A 167 2.69 1.50 14.27
CA ARG A 167 2.96 0.46 15.27
C ARG A 167 3.93 1.04 16.29
N LEU A 168 3.54 1.03 17.56
CA LEU A 168 4.41 1.45 18.66
C LEU A 168 5.08 0.22 19.28
N VAL A 169 6.38 0.27 19.52
CA VAL A 169 7.12 -0.75 20.28
C VAL A 169 7.50 -0.15 21.64
N THR A 170 6.88 -0.65 22.71
CA THR A 170 7.08 -0.16 24.08
C THR A 170 7.90 -1.11 24.96
N GLY A 171 8.28 -2.29 24.44
CA GLY A 171 8.89 -3.35 25.24
C GLY A 171 7.86 -4.20 26.00
N ARG A 172 8.36 -5.22 26.72
CA ARG A 172 7.52 -6.17 27.50
C ARG A 172 7.58 -5.96 29.02
N GLY A 173 8.40 -5.02 29.49
CA GLY A 173 8.79 -4.92 30.90
C GLY A 173 10.06 -5.71 31.16
#